data_AF-A0A161Y5F2-F1
#
_entry.id   AF-A0A161Y5F2-F1
#
_cell.length_a   1.000
_cell.length_b   1.000
_cell.length_c   1.000
_cell.angle_alpha   90.00
_cell.angle_beta   90.00
_cell.angle_gamma   90.00
#
_symmetry.space_group_name_H-M   'P 1'
#
loop_
_entity.id
_entity.type
_entity.pdbx_description
1 polymer ?
#
loop_
_entity_poly.entity_id
_entity_poly.type
_entity_poly.pdbx_seq_one_letter_code
_entity_poly.pdbx_strand_id
1 'polypeptide(L)'
;MGGLNLEVFKFGMYVMFPIGVMYYFGTNLDNRFAVPEFWPKAEHSHKIPFDRDEIKSEYVRLARRQRAVEEMRREREAAQAAQNPPSNEEQS
;
A
#
# COMPACT_ATOMS: atom_id res chain seq x y z
N MET A 1 -31.65 25.70 49.12
CA MET A 1 -30.64 24.70 49.55
C MET A 1 -30.74 23.48 48.64
N GLY A 2 -30.01 23.47 47.52
CA GLY A 2 -29.98 22.33 46.59
C GLY A 2 -28.59 22.00 46.03
N GLY A 3 -27.54 22.72 46.47
CA GLY A 3 -26.20 22.62 45.90
C GLY A 3 -25.53 21.26 46.13
N LEU A 4 -25.60 20.72 47.35
CA LEU A 4 -25.00 19.44 47.71
C LEU A 4 -25.57 18.26 46.90
N ASN A 5 -26.88 18.24 46.64
CA ASN A 5 -27.52 17.17 45.87
C ASN A 5 -27.15 17.23 44.38
N LEU A 6 -26.99 18.43 43.82
CA LEU A 6 -26.55 18.60 42.43
C LEU A 6 -25.08 18.20 42.25
N GLU A 7 -24.23 18.49 43.23
CA GLU A 7 -22.82 18.07 43.20
C GLU A 7 -22.70 16.55 43.24
N VAL A 8 -23.40 15.88 44.16
CA VAL A 8 -23.42 14.41 44.25
C VAL A 8 -23.94 13.78 42.96
N PHE A 9 -24.98 14.34 42.34
CA PHE A 9 -25.47 13.86 41.04
C PHE A 9 -24.43 14.02 39.93
N LYS A 10 -23.75 15.18 39.87
CA LYS A 10 -22.69 15.45 38.89
C LYS A 10 -21.51 14.50 39.06
N PHE A 11 -21.06 14.26 40.29
CA PHE A 11 -20.01 13.29 40.59
C PHE A 11 -20.45 11.86 40.26
N GLY A 12 -21.68 11.48 40.60
CA GLY A 12 -22.26 10.20 40.22
C GLY A 12 -22.28 9.99 38.71
N MET A 13 -22.68 11.00 37.93
CA MET A 13 -22.64 10.96 36.47
C MET A 13 -21.20 10.80 35.95
N TYR A 14 -20.24 11.56 36.47
CA TYR A 14 -18.84 11.49 36.04
C TYR A 14 -18.14 10.19 36.39
N VAL A 15 -18.60 9.48 37.42
CA VAL A 15 -18.08 8.14 37.76
C VAL A 15 -18.81 7.06 36.97
N MET A 16 -20.14 7.12 36.88
CA MET A 16 -20.94 6.12 36.17
C MET A 16 -20.74 6.15 34.65
N PHE A 17 -20.54 7.33 34.06
CA PHE A 17 -20.34 7.47 32.62
C PHE A 17 -19.12 6.69 32.10
N PRO A 18 -17.89 6.90 32.60
CA PRO A 18 -16.73 6.14 32.14
C PRO A 18 -16.81 4.66 32.50
N ILE A 19 -17.36 4.29 33.67
CA ILE A 19 -17.51 2.89 34.07
C ILE A 19 -18.51 2.16 33.15
N GLY A 20 -19.65 2.79 32.82
CA GLY A 20 -20.66 2.24 31.92
C GLY A 20 -20.15 2.12 30.49
N VAL A 21 -19.47 3.15 29.98
CA VAL A 21 -18.82 3.12 28.66
C VAL A 21 -17.77 2.01 28.62
N MET A 22 -16.96 1.85 29.66
CA MET A 22 -15.95 0.78 29.75
C MET A 22 -16.58 -0.61 29.90
N TYR A 23 -17.70 -0.77 30.61
CA TYR A 23 -18.40 -2.05 30.71
C TYR A 23 -19.01 -2.47 29.37
N TYR A 24 -19.63 -1.52 28.65
CA TYR A 24 -20.29 -1.78 27.38
C TYR A 24 -19.30 -1.99 26.22
N PHE A 25 -18.28 -1.13 26.12
CA PHE A 25 -17.30 -1.21 25.03
C PHE A 25 -16.05 -2.00 25.41
N GLY A 26 -15.55 -1.89 26.64
CA GLY A 26 -14.23 -2.37 27.09
C GLY A 26 -13.99 -3.87 27.01
N THR A 27 -15.04 -4.69 27.04
CA THR A 27 -14.91 -6.16 26.99
C THR A 27 -15.00 -6.74 25.57
N ASN A 28 -15.40 -5.95 24.57
CA ASN A 28 -15.73 -6.41 23.22
C ASN A 28 -15.27 -5.44 22.11
N LEU A 29 -14.24 -4.62 22.36
CA LEU A 29 -13.68 -3.75 21.31
C LEU A 29 -13.16 -4.55 20.11
N ASP A 30 -12.45 -5.64 20.36
CA ASP A 30 -11.77 -6.39 19.31
C ASP A 30 -12.77 -6.97 18.29
N ASN A 31 -13.87 -7.57 18.75
CA ASN A 31 -14.91 -8.10 17.86
C ASN A 31 -15.73 -7.00 17.16
N ARG A 32 -15.98 -5.86 17.82
CA ARG A 32 -16.79 -4.76 17.23
C ARG A 32 -16.00 -3.88 16.25
N PHE A 33 -14.69 -3.77 16.41
CA PHE A 33 -13.84 -2.87 15.61
C PHE A 33 -12.83 -3.60 14.72
N ALA A 34 -12.66 -4.93 14.84
CA ALA A 34 -11.89 -5.69 13.87
C ALA A 34 -12.63 -5.69 12.53
N VAL A 35 -11.94 -5.24 11.48
CA VAL A 35 -12.42 -5.37 10.11
C VAL A 35 -12.05 -6.77 9.62
N PRO A 36 -13.03 -7.64 9.32
CA PRO A 36 -12.74 -8.93 8.70
C PRO A 36 -12.02 -8.69 7.37
N GLU A 37 -10.97 -9.45 7.09
CA GLU A 37 -10.21 -9.35 5.84
C GLU A 37 -9.51 -7.99 5.61
N PHE A 38 -9.14 -7.28 6.68
CA PHE A 38 -8.38 -6.02 6.56
C PHE A 38 -7.09 -6.18 5.76
N TRP A 39 -6.37 -7.30 5.97
CA TRP A 39 -5.14 -7.60 5.24
C TRP A 39 -5.46 -8.43 4.00
N PRO A 40 -4.85 -8.12 2.83
CA PRO A 40 -4.95 -8.96 1.66
C PRO A 40 -4.53 -10.39 2.01
N LYS A 41 -5.37 -11.37 1.70
CA LYS A 41 -5.05 -12.78 1.90
C LYS A 41 -3.72 -13.11 1.24
N ALA A 42 -2.94 -13.99 1.86
CA ALA A 42 -1.68 -14.49 1.29
C ALA A 42 -1.88 -15.11 -0.11
N GLU A 43 -3.08 -15.59 -0.42
CA GLU A 43 -3.48 -16.08 -1.75
C GLU A 43 -3.47 -15.00 -2.84
N HIS A 44 -3.77 -13.75 -2.47
CA HIS A 44 -3.72 -12.60 -3.38
C HIS A 44 -2.34 -11.93 -3.42
N SER A 45 -1.43 -12.36 -2.56
CA SER A 45 -0.05 -11.87 -2.59
C SER A 45 0.73 -12.55 -3.70
N HIS A 46 1.64 -11.80 -4.33
CA HIS A 46 2.52 -12.34 -5.36
C HIS A 46 3.40 -13.43 -4.73
N LYS A 47 3.19 -14.69 -5.14
CA LYS A 47 4.02 -15.81 -4.72
C LYS A 47 5.37 -15.72 -5.43
N ILE A 48 6.44 -15.65 -4.66
CA ILE A 48 7.79 -15.70 -5.21
C ILE A 48 8.05 -17.15 -5.68
N PRO A 49 8.58 -17.35 -6.89
CA PRO A 49 8.97 -18.68 -7.35
C PRO A 49 10.02 -19.29 -6.41
N PHE A 50 9.77 -20.49 -5.90
CA PHE A 50 10.72 -21.19 -5.00
C PHE A 50 11.43 -22.35 -5.69
N ASP A 51 10.87 -22.89 -6.78
CA ASP A 51 11.47 -23.99 -7.53
C ASP A 51 12.46 -23.47 -8.59
N ARG A 52 13.54 -24.22 -8.81
CA ARG A 52 14.60 -23.87 -9.76
C ARG A 52 14.08 -23.72 -11.18
N ASP A 53 13.17 -24.57 -11.61
CA ASP A 53 12.66 -24.53 -12.98
C ASP A 53 11.64 -23.40 -13.19
N GLU A 54 10.87 -23.06 -12.15
CA GLU A 54 10.00 -21.88 -12.11
C GLU A 54 10.81 -20.58 -12.14
N ILE A 55 11.92 -20.51 -11.38
CA ILE A 55 12.83 -19.37 -11.40
C ILE A 55 13.44 -19.17 -12.79
N LYS A 56 13.86 -20.25 -13.46
CA LYS A 56 14.41 -20.16 -14.83
C LYS A 56 13.37 -19.65 -15.83
N SER A 57 12.14 -20.13 -15.75
CA SER A 57 11.09 -19.72 -16.69
C SER A 57 10.73 -18.24 -16.52
N GLU A 58 10.63 -17.78 -15.27
CA GLU A 58 10.44 -16.36 -14.94
C GLU A 58 11.64 -15.50 -15.36
N TYR A 59 12.87 -15.97 -15.16
CA TYR A 59 14.07 -15.28 -15.63
C TYR A 59 14.06 -15.10 -17.16
N VAL A 60 13.72 -16.16 -17.91
CA VAL A 60 13.63 -16.10 -19.38
C VAL A 60 12.51 -15.16 -19.82
N ARG A 61 11.39 -15.08 -19.09
CA ARG A 61 10.31 -14.11 -19.34
C ARG A 61 10.80 -12.68 -19.13
N LEU A 62 11.51 -12.42 -18.03
CA LEU A 62 12.07 -11.10 -17.70
C LEU A 62 13.15 -10.67 -18.70
N ALA A 63 14.05 -11.57 -19.08
CA ALA A 63 15.11 -11.30 -20.06
C ALA A 63 14.53 -10.94 -21.43
N ARG A 64 13.49 -11.66 -21.88
CA ARG A 64 12.78 -11.32 -23.13
C ARG A 64 12.16 -9.93 -23.09
N ARG A 65 11.53 -9.57 -21.96
CA ARG A 65 10.95 -8.24 -21.77
C ARG A 65 12.02 -7.14 -21.82
N GLN A 66 13.17 -7.35 -21.17
CA GLN A 66 14.27 -6.38 -21.19
C GLN A 66 14.80 -6.16 -22.60
N ARG A 67 15.08 -7.24 -23.35
CA ARG A 67 15.54 -7.15 -24.74
C ARG A 67 14.59 -6.37 -25.63
N ALA A 68 13.29 -6.63 -25.53
CA ALA A 68 12.28 -5.90 -26.30
C ALA A 68 12.25 -4.39 -25.99
N VAL A 69 12.45 -4.03 -24.71
CA VAL A 69 12.54 -2.61 -24.30
C VAL A 69 13.81 -1.96 -24.84
N GLU A 70 14.94 -2.67 -24.80
CA GLU A 70 16.22 -2.18 -25.35
C GLU A 70 16.18 -2.00 -26.87
N GLU A 71 15.53 -2.91 -27.59
CA GLU A 71 15.31 -2.80 -29.04
C GLU A 71 14.45 -1.59 -29.36
N MET A 72 13.30 -1.43 -28.69
CA MET A 72 12.44 -0.25 -28.85
C MET A 72 13.20 1.04 -28.54
N ARG A 73 14.07 1.05 -27.52
CA ARG A 73 14.90 2.21 -27.20
C ARG A 73 15.88 2.52 -28.32
N ARG A 74 16.59 1.52 -28.83
CA ARG A 74 17.54 1.67 -29.95
C ARG A 74 16.86 2.17 -31.22
N GLU A 75 15.69 1.65 -31.56
CA GLU A 75 14.91 2.10 -32.71
C GLU A 75 14.49 3.57 -32.58
N ARG A 76 14.06 3.99 -31.37
CA ARG A 76 13.73 5.39 -31.10
C ARG A 76 14.94 6.31 -31.20
N GLU A 77 16.08 5.89 -30.66
CA GLU A 77 17.34 6.64 -30.75
C GLU A 77 17.80 6.78 -32.21
N ALA A 78 17.71 5.70 -33.00
CA ALA A 78 18.04 5.71 -34.42
C ALA A 78 17.08 6.60 -35.24
N ALA A 79 15.78 6.55 -34.96
CA ALA A 79 14.78 7.40 -35.61
C ALA A 79 15.00 8.89 -35.27
N GLN A 80 15.36 9.21 -34.02
CA GLN A 80 15.68 10.57 -33.60
C GLN A 80 16.98 11.08 -34.24
N ALA A 81 18.02 10.25 -34.33
CA ALA A 81 19.27 10.60 -35.02
C ALA A 81 19.08 10.79 -36.53
N ALA A 82 18.18 10.05 -37.16
CA ALA A 82 17.82 10.25 -38.57
C ALA A 82 16.97 11.51 -38.81
N GLN A 83 16.17 11.95 -37.83
CA GLN A 83 15.37 13.18 -37.91
C GLN A 83 16.18 14.46 -37.63
N ASN A 84 17.23 14.39 -36.80
CA ASN A 84 18.12 15.50 -36.50
C ASN A 84 19.56 15.18 -36.97
N PRO A 85 19.85 15.29 -38.28
CA PRO A 85 21.24 15.21 -38.74
C PRO A 85 22.07 16.34 -38.10
N PRO A 86 23.34 16.10 -37.71
CA PRO A 86 24.17 17.10 -37.07
C PRO A 86 24.39 18.31 -38.00
N SER A 87 23.65 19.39 -37.76
CA SER A 87 23.88 20.68 -38.38
C SER A 87 25.02 21.41 -37.66
N ASN A 88 26.26 21.01 -37.93
CA ASN A 88 27.44 21.89 -37.99
C ASN A 88 28.74 21.10 -38.22
N GLU A 89 29.11 20.94 -39.49
CA GLU A 89 30.51 20.94 -39.95
C GLU A 89 30.88 22.32 -40.56
N GLU A 90 30.23 23.40 -40.12
CA GLU A 90 30.68 24.77 -40.34
C GLU A 90 31.30 25.22 -39.00
N GLN A 91 32.60 25.50 -38.87
CA GLN A 91 33.33 26.55 -39.56
C GLN A 91 34.83 26.18 -39.57
N SER A 92 35.41 26.11 -40.77
CA SER A 92 36.86 26.06 -41.00
C SER A 92 37.29 27.22 -41.89
#